data_AF-A0A3Q1CHE2-F1
#
_entry.id   AF-A0A3Q1CHE2-F1
#
_cell.length_a   1.000
_cell.length_b   1.000
_cell.length_c   1.000
_cell.angle_alpha   90.00
_cell.angle_beta   90.00
_cell.angle_gamma   90.00
#
_symmetry.space_group_name_H-M   'P 1'
#
loop_
_entity.id
_entity.type
_entity.pdbx_description
1 polymer ?
#
loop_
_entity_poly.entity_id
_entity_poly.type
_entity_poly.pdbx_seq_one_letter_code
_entity_poly.pdbx_strand_id
1 'polypeptide(L)'
;MKKYKGKASSAAEKEFVFEFRAGKHTCVLRVPLQVPVQENIRDLHGRLMLLHRIPCYIEDELRTSLSSFIEKETIQDYDSKAELALQRLTAGDVDVNQLTNAWTRSYVETTLEHARPEEPSWDEDFADVYHELIHSPASDTLLNLEHNYFVSISELISERDMEIKKLQERQAAEMDKVMHELGNTLSDQDVNAVASQHFDAQQVLENKWASELKQVTGIQKQEYQEWVIKLHQDLQKSTNSSKINEEIKVQPSQLSEAADSGSRLFEEQPQLEESFTIHLGAQLKTMHNLRLVRADVLDFCKHRRHGSSGAKLRRLQTALSLYSSSLCGLVLLVDNRVNSYSGIKRDFATVAKECTDFHFQCLEEQLEEVQQVVLYARAQRSSKQKDQPEIPRNGGDDKSKNVERNPSNILPGEFYISRHSNLSEVHVIFHLCVDDNVRSGNITARDPAIMGLRNILKVCCTHDITTVTVPLLLVHDMSEEMTIPWCLKRAELVFKCVKGFMMEMASWDGGISRTVQFLVPKSISEEMFYQLSNMLPQIFRVSSTLTLTSKH
;
A
#
# COMPACT_ATOMS: atom_id res chain seq x y z
N MET A 1 -20.57 -39.89 -4.30
CA MET A 1 -19.33 -40.68 -4.43
C MET A 1 -19.40 -41.58 -5.67
N LYS A 2 -19.10 -41.04 -6.85
CA LYS A 2 -18.98 -41.84 -8.08
C LYS A 2 -17.59 -42.50 -8.08
N LYS A 3 -17.54 -43.83 -8.11
CA LYS A 3 -16.30 -44.60 -8.25
C LYS A 3 -15.68 -44.30 -9.62
N TYR A 4 -14.63 -43.48 -9.64
CA TYR A 4 -13.74 -43.34 -10.78
C TYR A 4 -13.07 -44.71 -11.00
N LYS A 5 -13.54 -45.47 -11.99
CA LYS A 5 -12.81 -46.63 -12.52
C LYS A 5 -11.67 -46.09 -13.39
N GLY A 6 -10.56 -45.73 -12.76
CA GLY A 6 -9.30 -45.53 -13.45
C GLY A 6 -8.85 -46.85 -14.08
N LYS A 7 -8.41 -46.80 -15.34
CA LYS A 7 -7.75 -47.92 -16.04
C LYS A 7 -6.68 -48.53 -15.12
N ALA A 8 -6.67 -49.86 -15.02
CA ALA A 8 -5.72 -50.61 -14.22
C ALA A 8 -4.29 -50.13 -14.51
N SER A 9 -3.67 -49.56 -13.48
CA SER A 9 -2.22 -49.32 -13.42
C SER A 9 -1.53 -50.62 -13.77
N SER A 10 -0.57 -50.57 -14.70
CA SER A 10 0.42 -51.64 -14.90
C SER A 10 1.22 -51.77 -13.61
N ALA A 11 0.70 -52.54 -12.65
CA ALA A 11 1.40 -52.84 -11.41
C ALA A 11 2.54 -53.81 -11.74
N ALA A 12 3.77 -53.37 -11.53
CA ALA A 12 4.93 -54.22 -11.68
C ALA A 12 5.00 -55.16 -10.47
N GLU A 13 5.10 -56.46 -10.72
CA GLU A 13 5.31 -57.46 -9.66
C GLU A 13 6.79 -57.45 -9.28
N LYS A 14 7.07 -57.16 -8.01
CA LYS A 14 8.41 -57.14 -7.43
C LYS A 14 8.49 -58.15 -6.31
N GLU A 15 9.57 -58.92 -6.29
CA GLU A 15 9.77 -59.96 -5.28
C GLU A 15 10.45 -59.38 -4.04
N PHE A 16 9.75 -59.39 -2.91
CA PHE A 16 10.32 -59.12 -1.60
C PHE A 16 11.04 -60.37 -1.09
N VAL A 17 12.32 -60.24 -0.76
CA VAL A 17 13.15 -61.32 -0.23
C VAL A 17 13.67 -60.94 1.15
N PHE A 18 13.40 -61.77 2.14
CA PHE A 18 13.81 -61.56 3.52
C PHE A 18 14.44 -62.82 4.11
N GLU A 19 15.71 -62.72 4.51
CA GLU A 19 16.48 -63.84 5.05
C GLU A 19 16.55 -63.74 6.59
N PHE A 20 16.32 -64.85 7.28
CA PHE A 20 16.39 -64.91 8.73
C PHE A 20 16.92 -66.26 9.22
N ARG A 21 17.42 -66.31 10.47
CA ARG A 21 17.89 -67.56 11.08
C ARG A 21 16.88 -68.13 12.06
N ALA A 22 16.60 -69.43 11.92
CA ALA A 22 15.82 -70.22 12.85
C ALA A 22 16.71 -71.32 13.44
N GLY A 23 17.33 -71.02 14.59
CA GLY A 23 18.33 -71.91 15.22
C GLY A 23 19.59 -72.05 14.35
N LYS A 24 19.87 -73.28 13.87
CA LYS A 24 21.02 -73.58 12.98
C LYS A 24 20.71 -73.45 11.48
N HIS A 25 19.46 -73.13 11.12
CA HIS A 25 19.01 -73.08 9.73
C HIS A 25 18.82 -71.63 9.28
N THR A 26 19.24 -71.32 8.07
CA THR A 26 18.91 -70.05 7.39
C THR A 26 17.65 -70.26 6.55
N CYS A 27 16.65 -69.44 6.78
CA CYS A 27 15.36 -69.45 6.09
C CYS A 27 15.24 -68.20 5.22
N VAL A 28 14.58 -68.32 4.07
CA VAL A 28 14.35 -67.21 3.15
C VAL A 28 12.85 -67.12 2.86
N LEU A 29 12.27 -65.97 3.16
CA LEU A 29 10.91 -65.60 2.81
C LEU A 29 10.94 -64.88 1.46
N ARG A 30 10.19 -65.38 0.47
CA ARG A 30 10.03 -64.74 -0.85
C ARG A 30 8.55 -64.47 -1.08
N VAL A 31 8.20 -63.21 -1.30
CA VAL A 31 6.81 -62.76 -1.45
C VAL A 31 6.72 -61.84 -2.66
N PRO A 32 5.92 -62.18 -3.69
CA PRO A 32 5.63 -61.25 -4.76
C PRO A 32 4.68 -60.16 -4.29
N LEU A 33 5.03 -58.90 -4.55
CA LEU A 33 4.24 -57.71 -4.22
C LEU A 33 3.98 -56.88 -5.47
N GLN A 34 2.75 -56.39 -5.61
CA GLN A 34 2.39 -55.44 -6.66
C GLN A 34 2.74 -54.02 -6.23
N VAL A 35 3.56 -53.33 -7.03
CA VAL A 35 3.98 -51.95 -6.76
C VAL A 35 3.18 -50.97 -7.65
N PRO A 36 2.65 -49.85 -7.11
CA PRO A 36 2.68 -49.46 -5.69
C PRO A 36 1.72 -50.29 -4.84
N VAL A 37 2.15 -50.66 -3.63
CA VAL A 37 1.34 -51.47 -2.71
C VAL A 37 0.17 -50.61 -2.19
N GLN A 38 -1.05 -50.95 -2.56
CA GLN A 38 -2.26 -50.22 -2.12
C GLN A 38 -2.82 -50.70 -0.77
N GLU A 39 -2.32 -51.82 -0.25
CA GLU A 39 -2.78 -52.40 1.01
C GLU A 39 -2.04 -51.80 2.21
N ASN A 40 -2.67 -51.83 3.39
CA ASN A 40 -2.02 -51.39 4.62
C ASN A 40 -0.82 -52.31 4.96
N ILE A 41 0.36 -51.72 5.14
CA ILE A 41 1.61 -52.43 5.44
C ILE A 41 1.49 -53.28 6.71
N ARG A 42 0.72 -52.83 7.71
CA ARG A 42 0.50 -53.59 8.96
C ARG A 42 -0.30 -54.87 8.71
N ASP A 43 -1.31 -54.80 7.85
CA ASP A 43 -2.15 -55.96 7.52
C ASP A 43 -1.40 -56.95 6.62
N LEU A 44 -0.54 -56.45 5.72
CA LEU A 44 0.36 -57.27 4.94
C LEU A 44 1.40 -57.98 5.82
N HIS A 45 2.06 -57.25 6.72
CA HIS A 45 2.99 -57.82 7.71
C HIS A 45 2.32 -58.90 8.57
N GLY A 46 1.14 -58.62 9.12
CA GLY A 46 0.38 -59.59 9.92
C GLY A 46 0.01 -60.85 9.14
N ARG A 47 -0.40 -60.73 7.88
CA ARG A 47 -0.67 -61.87 7.00
C ARG A 47 0.58 -62.70 6.74
N LEU A 48 1.73 -62.07 6.51
CA LEU A 48 3.00 -62.78 6.27
C LEU A 48 3.46 -63.56 7.51
N MET A 49 3.36 -62.96 8.69
CA MET A 49 3.66 -63.63 9.97
C MET A 49 2.79 -64.89 10.16
N LEU A 50 1.49 -64.77 9.85
CA LEU A 50 0.50 -65.82 10.11
C LEU A 50 0.54 -66.95 9.07
N LEU A 51 0.68 -66.62 7.78
CA LEU A 51 0.72 -67.59 6.69
C LEU A 51 2.01 -68.40 6.65
N HIS A 52 3.16 -67.77 6.94
CA HIS A 52 4.47 -68.42 6.87
C HIS A 52 4.97 -68.93 8.24
N ARG A 53 4.16 -68.78 9.30
CA ARG A 53 4.49 -69.20 10.68
C ARG A 53 5.87 -68.68 11.12
N ILE A 54 6.12 -67.41 10.87
CA ILE A 54 7.42 -66.76 11.13
C ILE A 54 7.58 -66.59 12.66
N PRO A 55 8.75 -66.93 13.23
CA PRO A 55 8.99 -66.73 14.67
C PRO A 55 8.85 -65.26 15.10
N CYS A 56 8.23 -65.02 16.26
CA CYS A 56 7.94 -63.67 16.76
C CYS A 56 9.19 -62.82 17.04
N TYR A 57 10.35 -63.42 17.30
CA TYR A 57 11.59 -62.67 17.55
C TYR A 57 12.14 -61.94 16.31
N ILE A 58 11.60 -62.22 15.12
CA ILE A 58 12.01 -61.60 13.84
C ILE A 58 10.98 -60.57 13.37
N GLU A 59 9.87 -60.44 14.11
CA GLU A 59 8.71 -59.64 13.70
C GLU A 59 9.07 -58.18 13.41
N ASP A 60 9.89 -57.57 14.28
CA ASP A 60 10.32 -56.18 14.13
C ASP A 60 11.29 -55.98 12.95
N GLU A 61 12.19 -56.92 12.71
CA GLU A 61 13.13 -56.89 11.58
C GLU A 61 12.40 -57.06 10.24
N LEU A 62 11.46 -58.01 10.18
CA LEU A 62 10.61 -58.23 9.02
C LEU A 62 9.75 -57.00 8.72
N ARG A 63 9.11 -56.40 9.74
CA ARG A 63 8.29 -55.20 9.58
C ARG A 63 9.10 -54.04 8.99
N THR A 64 10.31 -53.83 9.52
CA THR A 64 11.20 -52.75 9.08
C THR A 64 11.69 -52.98 7.66
N SER A 65 12.13 -54.20 7.33
CA SER A 65 12.58 -54.58 5.99
C SER A 65 11.46 -54.48 4.95
N LEU A 66 10.26 -54.96 5.28
CA LEU A 66 9.09 -54.88 4.41
C LEU A 66 8.69 -53.42 4.15
N SER A 67 8.66 -52.58 5.19
CA SER A 67 8.29 -51.16 5.06
C SER A 67 9.31 -50.42 4.18
N SER A 68 10.61 -50.63 4.41
CA SER A 68 11.67 -50.02 3.61
C SER A 68 11.66 -50.49 2.15
N PHE A 69 11.40 -51.78 1.91
CA PHE A 69 11.27 -52.30 0.54
C PHE A 69 10.09 -51.68 -0.20
N ILE A 70 8.92 -51.63 0.44
CA ILE A 70 7.71 -51.06 -0.17
C ILE A 70 7.92 -49.58 -0.47
N GLU A 71 8.47 -48.81 0.48
CA GLU A 71 8.76 -47.39 0.29
C GLU A 71 9.73 -47.17 -0.88
N LYS A 72 10.85 -47.90 -0.89
CA LYS A 72 11.88 -47.80 -1.94
C LYS A 72 11.34 -48.14 -3.33
N GLU A 73 10.69 -49.29 -3.50
CA GLU A 73 10.18 -49.71 -4.81
C GLU A 73 9.02 -48.82 -5.27
N THR A 74 8.20 -48.32 -4.33
CA THR A 74 7.11 -47.38 -4.64
C THR A 74 7.67 -46.04 -5.13
N ILE A 75 8.68 -45.49 -4.45
CA ILE A 75 9.37 -44.26 -4.90
C ILE A 75 10.00 -44.49 -6.28
N GLN A 76 10.70 -45.60 -6.48
CA GLN A 76 11.32 -45.91 -7.78
C GLN A 76 10.31 -46.05 -8.92
N ASP A 77 9.14 -46.66 -8.67
CA ASP A 77 8.07 -46.74 -9.67
C ASP A 77 7.50 -45.35 -10.00
N TYR A 78 7.29 -44.50 -9.00
CA TYR A 78 6.87 -43.12 -9.22
C TYR A 78 7.91 -42.29 -9.97
N ASP A 79 9.19 -42.39 -9.59
CA ASP A 79 10.31 -41.71 -10.25
C ASP A 79 10.43 -42.16 -11.71
N SER A 80 10.34 -43.47 -11.97
CA SER A 80 10.39 -44.00 -13.32
C SER A 80 9.22 -43.50 -14.19
N LYS A 81 8.01 -43.45 -13.61
CA LYS A 81 6.83 -42.89 -14.30
C LYS A 81 6.98 -41.39 -14.56
N ALA A 82 7.52 -40.64 -13.61
CA ALA A 82 7.78 -39.21 -13.73
C ALA A 82 8.83 -38.93 -14.83
N GLU A 83 9.94 -39.67 -14.82
CA GLU A 83 11.00 -39.55 -15.83
C GLU A 83 10.47 -39.88 -17.23
N LEU A 84 9.66 -40.93 -17.36
CA LEU A 84 9.03 -41.30 -18.63
C LEU A 84 8.04 -40.22 -19.11
N ALA A 85 7.30 -39.59 -18.20
CA ALA A 85 6.44 -38.45 -18.53
C ALA A 85 7.25 -37.22 -18.98
N LEU A 86 8.38 -36.92 -18.32
CA LEU A 86 9.30 -35.83 -18.70
C LEU A 86 9.95 -36.07 -20.06
N GLN A 87 10.35 -37.30 -20.35
CA GLN A 87 10.89 -37.70 -21.65
C GLN A 87 9.86 -37.52 -22.76
N ARG A 88 8.59 -37.90 -22.53
CA ARG A 88 7.50 -37.68 -23.50
C ARG A 88 7.23 -36.20 -23.76
N LEU A 89 7.37 -35.35 -22.74
CA LEU A 89 7.29 -33.89 -22.91
C LEU A 89 8.47 -33.35 -23.73
N THR A 90 9.68 -33.85 -23.51
CA THR A 90 10.89 -33.40 -24.22
C THR A 90 10.93 -33.89 -25.67
N ALA A 91 10.38 -35.08 -25.93
CA ALA A 91 10.25 -35.65 -27.28
C ALA A 91 9.14 -35.02 -28.12
N GLY A 92 8.28 -34.18 -27.52
CA GLY A 92 7.14 -33.55 -28.21
C GLY A 92 5.94 -34.49 -28.42
N ASP A 93 5.92 -35.67 -27.79
CA ASP A 93 4.81 -36.64 -27.85
C ASP A 93 3.55 -36.15 -27.12
N VAL A 94 3.67 -35.09 -26.33
CA VAL A 94 2.58 -34.50 -25.54
C VAL A 94 2.47 -33.00 -25.86
N ASP A 95 1.29 -32.57 -26.29
CA ASP A 95 0.98 -31.17 -26.52
C ASP A 95 0.82 -30.43 -25.18
N VAL A 96 1.78 -29.56 -24.87
CA VAL A 96 1.81 -28.75 -23.65
C VAL A 96 0.55 -27.90 -23.52
N ASN A 97 0.00 -27.37 -24.62
CA ASN A 97 -1.21 -26.55 -24.56
C ASN A 97 -2.43 -27.36 -24.15
N GLN A 98 -2.54 -28.62 -24.61
CA GLN A 98 -3.62 -29.51 -24.19
C GLN A 98 -3.49 -29.88 -22.70
N LEU A 99 -2.28 -30.14 -22.22
CA LEU A 99 -2.04 -30.44 -20.82
C LEU A 99 -2.37 -29.24 -19.93
N THR A 100 -1.91 -28.04 -20.31
CA THR A 100 -2.22 -26.78 -19.62
C THR A 100 -3.72 -26.53 -19.62
N ASN A 101 -4.41 -26.69 -20.74
CA ASN A 101 -5.86 -26.52 -20.81
C ASN A 101 -6.62 -27.55 -19.95
N ALA A 102 -6.15 -28.80 -19.89
CA ALA A 102 -6.74 -29.82 -19.04
C ALA A 102 -6.51 -29.52 -17.55
N TRP A 103 -5.31 -29.05 -17.18
CA TRP A 103 -4.99 -28.58 -15.82
C TRP A 103 -5.82 -27.36 -15.43
N THR A 104 -5.87 -26.33 -16.27
CA THR A 104 -6.70 -25.14 -16.07
C THR A 104 -8.15 -25.53 -15.88
N ARG A 105 -8.70 -26.41 -16.73
CA ARG A 105 -10.08 -26.90 -16.59
C ARG A 105 -10.28 -27.62 -15.25
N SER A 106 -9.41 -28.57 -14.91
CA SER A 106 -9.52 -29.32 -13.66
C SER A 106 -9.40 -28.42 -12.43
N TYR A 107 -8.48 -27.45 -12.46
CA TYR A 107 -8.27 -26.47 -11.40
C TYR A 107 -9.48 -25.55 -11.26
N VAL A 108 -10.00 -25.01 -12.36
CA VAL A 108 -11.20 -24.17 -12.37
C VAL A 108 -12.40 -24.95 -11.83
N GLU A 109 -12.64 -26.18 -12.31
CA GLU A 109 -13.76 -27.01 -11.85
C GLU A 109 -13.66 -27.34 -10.34
N THR A 110 -12.49 -27.75 -9.85
CA THR A 110 -12.32 -28.07 -8.42
C THR A 110 -12.26 -26.84 -7.51
N THR A 111 -11.68 -25.75 -7.99
CA THR A 111 -11.60 -24.49 -7.23
C THR A 111 -12.98 -23.84 -7.17
N LEU A 112 -13.74 -23.79 -8.25
CA LEU A 112 -15.11 -23.25 -8.23
C LEU A 112 -16.09 -24.13 -7.43
N GLU A 113 -15.87 -25.45 -7.37
CA GLU A 113 -16.72 -26.36 -6.56
C GLU A 113 -16.46 -26.24 -5.04
N HIS A 114 -15.31 -25.70 -4.62
CA HIS A 114 -14.91 -25.62 -3.22
C HIS A 114 -14.60 -24.20 -2.70
N ALA A 115 -14.42 -23.22 -3.59
CA ALA A 115 -14.33 -21.82 -3.24
C ALA A 115 -15.73 -21.24 -3.01
N ARG A 116 -15.83 -20.26 -2.12
CA ARG A 116 -17.01 -19.40 -2.08
C ARG A 116 -17.03 -18.59 -3.39
N PRO A 117 -18.17 -18.45 -4.08
CA PRO A 117 -18.27 -17.47 -5.16
C PRO A 117 -17.82 -16.12 -4.62
N GLU A 118 -16.93 -15.43 -5.33
CA GLU A 118 -16.64 -14.01 -5.04
C GLU A 118 -17.98 -13.27 -5.11
N GLU A 119 -18.39 -12.68 -3.99
CA GLU A 119 -19.59 -11.86 -3.97
C GLU A 119 -19.29 -10.62 -4.82
N PRO A 120 -20.12 -10.29 -5.83
CA PRO A 120 -19.90 -9.11 -6.64
C PRO A 120 -19.88 -7.88 -5.73
N SER A 121 -18.70 -7.25 -5.64
CA SER A 121 -18.51 -6.04 -4.87
C SER A 121 -18.86 -4.86 -5.76
N TRP A 122 -19.84 -4.07 -5.33
CA TRP A 122 -20.22 -2.84 -6.03
C TRP A 122 -19.00 -1.91 -6.24
N ASP A 123 -18.05 -1.91 -5.30
CA ASP A 123 -16.82 -1.12 -5.39
C ASP A 123 -15.87 -1.62 -6.49
N GLU A 124 -15.79 -2.94 -6.72
CA GLU A 124 -14.95 -3.53 -7.78
C GLU A 124 -15.58 -3.30 -9.15
N ASP A 125 -16.90 -3.50 -9.28
CA ASP A 125 -17.63 -3.19 -10.51
C ASP A 125 -17.50 -1.71 -10.90
N PHE A 126 -17.60 -0.80 -9.92
CA PHE A 126 -17.40 0.64 -10.16
C PHE A 126 -15.96 0.96 -10.58
N ALA A 127 -14.97 0.33 -9.96
CA ALA A 127 -13.56 0.52 -10.28
C ALA A 127 -13.25 0.14 -11.73
N ASP A 128 -13.72 -1.03 -12.18
CA ASP A 128 -13.53 -1.51 -13.55
C ASP A 128 -14.20 -0.58 -14.57
N VAL A 129 -15.44 -0.17 -14.29
CA VAL A 129 -16.18 0.75 -15.15
C VAL A 129 -15.48 2.11 -15.26
N TYR A 130 -15.02 2.67 -14.14
CA TYR A 130 -14.28 3.93 -14.15
C TYR A 130 -12.97 3.81 -14.93
N HIS A 131 -12.22 2.73 -14.70
CA HIS A 131 -10.95 2.48 -15.36
C HIS A 131 -11.12 2.41 -16.90
N GLU A 132 -12.14 1.72 -17.38
CA GLU A 132 -12.43 1.68 -18.82
C GLU A 132 -12.78 3.08 -19.38
N LEU A 133 -13.61 3.84 -18.65
CA LEU A 133 -14.04 5.16 -19.10
C LEU A 133 -12.94 6.22 -19.08
N ILE A 134 -12.06 6.24 -18.07
CA ILE A 134 -10.95 7.21 -18.00
C ILE A 134 -9.89 6.96 -19.09
N HIS A 135 -9.81 5.74 -19.62
CA HIS A 135 -9.00 5.42 -20.80
C HIS A 135 -9.71 5.65 -22.14
N SER A 136 -10.97 6.09 -22.10
CA SER A 136 -11.79 6.38 -23.28
C SER A 136 -11.85 7.90 -23.57
N PRO A 137 -12.47 8.31 -24.70
CA PRO A 137 -12.77 9.72 -24.98
C PRO A 137 -13.68 10.40 -23.96
N ALA A 138 -14.31 9.66 -23.04
CA ALA A 138 -15.09 10.20 -21.92
C ALA A 138 -14.25 10.73 -20.74
N SER A 139 -12.92 10.61 -20.79
CA SER A 139 -12.03 11.12 -19.74
C SER A 139 -12.21 12.60 -19.45
N ASP A 140 -12.36 13.43 -20.49
CA ASP A 140 -12.60 14.86 -20.32
C ASP A 140 -13.94 15.15 -19.63
N THR A 141 -14.99 14.38 -19.92
CA THR A 141 -16.30 14.60 -19.29
C THR A 141 -16.31 14.18 -17.83
N LEU A 142 -15.64 13.06 -17.49
CA LEU A 142 -15.40 12.63 -16.10
C LEU A 142 -14.70 13.74 -15.32
N LEU A 143 -13.53 14.18 -15.80
CA LEU A 143 -12.70 15.16 -15.10
C LEU A 143 -13.38 16.53 -14.99
N ASN A 144 -14.15 16.94 -15.99
CA ASN A 144 -14.92 18.19 -15.92
C ASN A 144 -16.02 18.12 -14.86
N LEU A 145 -16.70 16.98 -14.73
CA LEU A 145 -17.71 16.78 -13.70
C LEU A 145 -17.08 16.82 -12.30
N GLU A 146 -15.97 16.11 -12.09
CA GLU A 146 -15.26 16.17 -10.82
C GLU A 146 -14.74 17.59 -10.51
N HIS A 147 -14.29 18.34 -11.53
CA HIS A 147 -13.87 19.73 -11.37
C HIS A 147 -15.03 20.64 -10.94
N ASN A 148 -16.23 20.45 -11.51
CA ASN A 148 -17.42 21.22 -11.11
C ASN A 148 -17.77 20.95 -9.64
N TYR A 149 -17.71 19.69 -9.20
CA TYR A 149 -17.91 19.34 -7.80
C TYR A 149 -16.83 19.94 -6.88
N PHE A 150 -15.56 19.95 -7.32
CA PHE A 150 -14.48 20.64 -6.62
C PHE A 150 -14.73 22.14 -6.43
N VAL A 151 -15.19 22.84 -7.48
CA VAL A 151 -15.53 24.28 -7.39
C VAL A 151 -16.65 24.50 -6.38
N SER A 152 -17.72 23.70 -6.44
CA SER A 152 -18.85 23.79 -5.50
C SER A 152 -18.44 23.56 -4.04
N ILE A 153 -17.61 22.54 -3.77
CA ILE A 153 -17.09 22.29 -2.40
C ILE A 153 -16.17 23.42 -1.94
N SER A 154 -15.33 23.95 -2.83
CA SER A 154 -14.43 25.06 -2.52
C SER A 154 -15.20 26.33 -2.13
N GLU A 155 -16.33 26.61 -2.79
CA GLU A 155 -17.22 27.72 -2.43
C GLU A 155 -17.85 27.52 -1.05
N LEU A 156 -18.41 26.33 -0.77
CA LEU A 156 -18.97 26.00 0.55
C LEU A 156 -17.94 26.10 1.68
N ILE A 157 -16.70 25.64 1.44
CA ILE A 157 -15.60 25.79 2.39
C ILE A 157 -15.27 27.26 2.62
N SER A 158 -15.27 28.08 1.56
CA SER A 158 -15.03 29.52 1.67
C SER A 158 -16.13 30.22 2.48
N GLU A 159 -17.40 29.83 2.30
CA GLU A 159 -18.53 30.35 3.09
C GLU A 159 -18.38 29.99 4.57
N ARG A 160 -18.09 28.72 4.86
CA ARG A 160 -17.77 28.26 6.23
C ARG A 160 -16.68 29.10 6.86
N ASP A 161 -15.54 29.24 6.18
CA ASP A 161 -14.39 29.94 6.73
C ASP A 161 -14.70 31.43 6.98
N MET A 162 -15.53 32.04 6.12
CA MET A 162 -16.01 33.40 6.32
C MET A 162 -16.95 33.52 7.54
N GLU A 163 -17.89 32.58 7.73
CA GLU A 163 -18.80 32.60 8.89
C GLU A 163 -18.07 32.35 10.21
N ILE A 164 -17.15 31.38 10.24
CA ILE A 164 -16.32 31.09 11.41
C ILE A 164 -15.49 32.32 11.77
N LYS A 165 -14.85 32.96 10.78
CA LYS A 165 -14.08 34.19 11.00
C LYS A 165 -14.94 35.32 11.57
N LYS A 166 -16.13 35.55 11.01
CA LYS A 166 -17.08 36.57 11.53
C LYS A 166 -17.55 36.26 12.94
N LEU A 167 -17.69 34.99 13.32
CA LEU A 167 -18.02 34.61 14.70
C LEU A 167 -16.83 34.91 15.63
N GLN A 168 -15.63 34.49 15.25
CA GLN A 168 -14.40 34.72 16.03
C GLN A 168 -14.13 36.21 16.25
N GLU A 169 -14.30 37.06 15.23
CA GLU A 169 -14.15 38.52 15.34
C GLU A 169 -15.16 39.13 16.32
N ARG A 170 -16.42 38.67 16.29
CA ARG A 170 -17.45 39.12 17.24
C ARG A 170 -17.14 38.68 18.68
N GLN A 171 -16.73 37.42 18.85
CA GLN A 171 -16.35 36.86 20.14
C GLN A 171 -15.13 37.57 20.73
N ALA A 172 -14.13 37.87 19.90
CA ALA A 172 -12.95 38.64 20.33
C ALA A 172 -13.35 40.05 20.80
N ALA A 173 -14.20 40.76 20.05
CA ALA A 173 -14.66 42.09 20.43
C ALA A 173 -15.56 42.09 21.68
N GLU A 174 -16.35 41.04 21.89
CA GLU A 174 -17.16 40.87 23.10
C GLU A 174 -16.29 40.56 24.33
N MET A 175 -15.32 39.66 24.19
CA MET A 175 -14.40 39.30 25.26
C MET A 175 -13.53 40.50 25.69
N ASP A 176 -13.11 41.33 24.74
CA ASP A 176 -12.34 42.56 25.02
C ASP A 176 -13.14 43.55 25.88
N LYS A 177 -14.44 43.73 25.58
CA LYS A 177 -15.34 44.56 26.39
C LYS A 177 -15.52 44.01 27.81
N VAL A 178 -15.73 42.71 27.92
CA VAL A 178 -15.93 42.04 29.21
C VAL A 178 -14.65 42.10 30.06
N MET A 179 -13.48 41.94 29.44
CA MET A 179 -12.17 42.14 30.08
C MET A 179 -11.96 43.58 30.57
N HIS A 180 -12.42 44.58 29.81
CA HIS A 180 -12.32 45.98 30.22
C HIS A 180 -13.21 46.36 31.41
N GLU A 181 -14.33 45.67 31.57
CA GLU A 181 -15.28 45.89 32.68
C GLU A 181 -15.02 44.99 33.89
N LEU A 182 -14.04 44.09 33.80
CA LEU A 182 -13.65 43.16 34.85
C LEU A 182 -13.10 43.91 36.06
N GLY A 183 -13.69 43.66 37.23
CA GLY A 183 -13.34 44.34 38.49
C GLY A 183 -13.98 45.72 38.68
N ASN A 184 -14.69 46.24 37.67
CA ASN A 184 -15.52 47.44 37.79
C ASN A 184 -17.00 47.07 37.97
N THR A 185 -17.62 46.51 36.93
CA THR A 185 -19.04 46.14 36.86
C THR A 185 -19.25 44.64 36.69
N LEU A 186 -18.25 43.93 36.14
CA LEU A 186 -18.31 42.50 35.85
C LEU A 186 -17.35 41.71 36.73
N SER A 187 -17.75 40.46 37.00
CA SER A 187 -17.00 39.49 37.79
C SER A 187 -16.35 38.42 36.91
N ASP A 188 -15.42 37.66 37.50
CA ASP A 188 -14.84 36.48 36.84
C ASP A 188 -15.89 35.43 36.44
N GLN A 189 -17.05 35.39 37.12
CA GLN A 189 -18.14 34.50 36.75
C GLN A 189 -18.79 34.92 35.42
N ASP A 190 -18.89 36.21 35.17
CA ASP A 190 -19.46 36.75 33.93
C ASP A 190 -18.53 36.49 32.73
N VAL A 191 -17.21 36.62 32.93
CA VAL A 191 -16.19 36.24 31.93
C VAL A 191 -16.33 34.76 31.55
N ASN A 192 -16.42 33.88 32.55
CA ASN A 192 -16.58 32.44 32.32
C ASN A 192 -17.91 32.09 31.65
N ALA A 193 -18.99 32.80 31.98
CA ALA A 193 -20.29 32.62 31.32
C ALA A 193 -20.23 32.99 29.83
N VAL A 194 -19.60 34.12 29.50
CA VAL A 194 -19.39 34.55 28.10
C VAL A 194 -18.49 33.56 27.36
N ALA A 195 -17.39 33.12 27.97
CA ALA A 195 -16.51 32.12 27.38
C ALA A 195 -17.25 30.79 27.10
N SER A 196 -18.13 30.35 28.00
CA SER A 196 -18.98 29.17 27.79
C SER A 196 -19.94 29.37 26.62
N GLN A 197 -20.61 30.52 26.53
CA GLN A 197 -21.49 30.84 25.41
C GLN A 197 -20.74 30.90 24.07
N HIS A 198 -19.51 31.44 24.07
CA HIS A 198 -18.65 31.47 22.89
C HIS A 198 -18.28 30.07 22.43
N PHE A 199 -17.93 29.20 23.37
CA PHE A 199 -17.62 27.80 23.11
C PHE A 199 -18.83 27.07 22.50
N ASP A 200 -20.01 27.19 23.11
CA ASP A 200 -21.24 26.56 22.62
C ASP A 200 -21.61 27.07 21.22
N ALA A 201 -21.55 28.38 20.99
CA ALA A 201 -21.86 28.99 19.70
C ALA A 201 -20.89 28.54 18.60
N GLN A 202 -19.59 28.43 18.92
CA GLN A 202 -18.59 27.93 17.99
C GLN A 202 -18.83 26.45 17.66
N GLN A 203 -19.11 25.63 18.66
CA GLN A 203 -19.38 24.21 18.47
C GLN A 203 -20.65 23.97 17.61
N VAL A 204 -21.72 24.73 17.83
CA VAL A 204 -22.93 24.66 17.01
C VAL A 204 -22.64 25.02 15.56
N LEU A 205 -21.87 26.09 15.32
CA LEU A 205 -21.51 26.52 13.97
C LEU A 205 -20.61 25.49 13.26
N GLU A 206 -19.60 24.96 13.95
CA GLU A 206 -18.71 23.91 13.42
C GLU A 206 -19.49 22.63 13.09
N ASN A 207 -20.41 22.20 13.96
CA ASN A 207 -21.26 21.03 13.73
C ASN A 207 -22.21 21.22 12.54
N LYS A 208 -22.81 22.41 12.39
CA LYS A 208 -23.64 22.74 11.23
C LYS A 208 -22.86 22.54 9.94
N TRP A 209 -21.68 23.17 9.84
CA TRP A 209 -20.85 23.09 8.64
C TRP A 209 -20.28 21.69 8.40
N ALA A 210 -19.94 20.95 9.45
CA ALA A 210 -19.51 19.55 9.32
C ALA A 210 -20.64 18.68 8.75
N SER A 211 -21.88 18.88 9.20
CA SER A 211 -23.06 18.17 8.69
C SER A 211 -23.38 18.54 7.24
N GLU A 212 -23.36 19.83 6.89
CA GLU A 212 -23.63 20.30 5.54
C GLU A 212 -22.57 19.79 4.55
N LEU A 213 -21.29 19.87 4.89
CA LEU A 213 -20.21 19.32 4.06
C LEU A 213 -20.36 17.81 3.89
N LYS A 214 -20.63 17.06 4.97
CA LYS A 214 -20.82 15.60 4.88
C LYS A 214 -22.01 15.24 3.99
N GLN A 215 -23.11 15.98 4.08
CA GLN A 215 -24.28 15.75 3.25
C GLN A 215 -23.99 16.03 1.78
N VAL A 216 -23.38 17.18 1.46
CA VAL A 216 -23.08 17.55 0.08
C VAL A 216 -22.08 16.59 -0.55
N THR A 217 -20.98 16.26 0.13
CA THR A 217 -19.99 15.31 -0.42
C THR A 217 -20.57 13.91 -0.59
N GLY A 218 -21.46 13.46 0.31
CA GLY A 218 -22.17 12.20 0.17
C GLY A 218 -23.09 12.15 -1.06
N ILE A 219 -23.86 13.22 -1.29
CA ILE A 219 -24.72 13.35 -2.48
C ILE A 219 -23.87 13.37 -3.76
N GLN A 220 -22.84 14.20 -3.80
CA GLN A 220 -21.93 14.28 -4.95
C GLN A 220 -21.29 12.93 -5.26
N LYS A 221 -20.85 12.20 -4.24
CA LYS A 221 -20.29 10.85 -4.41
C LYS A 221 -21.28 9.90 -5.06
N GLN A 222 -22.50 9.82 -4.53
CA GLN A 222 -23.54 8.94 -5.07
C GLN A 222 -23.93 9.32 -6.50
N GLU A 223 -24.20 10.60 -6.76
CA GLU A 223 -24.57 11.10 -8.08
C GLU A 223 -23.49 10.83 -9.13
N TYR A 224 -22.22 11.04 -8.76
CA TYR A 224 -21.09 10.77 -9.63
C TYR A 224 -21.02 9.28 -9.98
N GLN A 225 -21.08 8.41 -8.97
CA GLN A 225 -21.00 6.97 -9.16
C GLN A 225 -22.13 6.44 -10.05
N GLU A 226 -23.37 6.87 -9.80
CA GLU A 226 -24.53 6.53 -10.64
C GLU A 226 -24.37 7.02 -12.08
N TRP A 227 -23.86 8.25 -12.25
CA TRP A 227 -23.63 8.84 -13.57
C TRP A 227 -22.56 8.09 -14.37
N VAL A 228 -21.43 7.73 -13.74
CA VAL A 228 -20.34 6.96 -14.35
C VAL A 228 -20.84 5.61 -14.87
N ILE A 229 -21.59 4.87 -14.05
CA ILE A 229 -22.18 3.58 -14.44
C ILE A 229 -23.14 3.75 -15.62
N LYS A 230 -24.00 4.78 -15.56
CA LYS A 230 -24.95 5.07 -16.64
C LYS A 230 -24.23 5.41 -17.95
N LEU A 231 -23.21 6.26 -17.89
CA LEU A 231 -22.40 6.66 -19.06
C LEU A 231 -21.76 5.45 -19.73
N HIS A 232 -21.20 4.53 -18.94
CA HIS A 232 -20.63 3.29 -19.44
C HIS A 232 -21.67 2.40 -20.13
N GLN A 233 -22.84 2.23 -19.52
CA GLN A 233 -23.93 1.46 -20.13
C GLN A 233 -24.41 2.07 -21.45
N ASP A 234 -24.49 3.39 -21.53
CA ASP A 234 -24.92 4.10 -22.74
C ASP A 234 -23.88 3.96 -23.87
N LEU A 235 -22.59 4.00 -23.54
CA LEU A 235 -21.50 3.73 -24.48
C LEU A 235 -21.49 2.29 -24.99
N GLN A 236 -21.73 1.31 -24.11
CA GLN A 236 -21.79 -0.12 -24.50
C GLN A 236 -23.02 -0.45 -25.37
N LYS A 237 -24.19 0.16 -25.08
CA LYS A 237 -25.42 -0.06 -25.85
C LYS A 237 -25.35 0.55 -27.25
N SER A 238 -24.52 1.59 -27.45
CA SER A 238 -24.32 2.21 -28.74
C SER A 238 -23.29 1.44 -29.58
N THR A 239 -23.76 0.51 -30.41
CA THR A 239 -22.94 -0.22 -31.40
C THR A 239 -22.36 0.68 -32.52
N ASN A 240 -22.49 2.00 -32.41
CA ASN A 240 -21.90 2.99 -33.32
C ASN A 240 -21.04 3.99 -32.52
N SER A 241 -19.81 3.58 -32.19
CA SER A 241 -18.83 4.39 -31.45
C SER A 241 -18.46 5.72 -32.12
N SER A 242 -18.87 5.98 -33.36
CA SER A 242 -18.54 7.19 -34.11
C SER A 242 -19.39 8.41 -33.77
N LYS A 243 -20.69 8.25 -33.50
CA LYS A 243 -21.60 9.41 -33.26
C LYS A 243 -21.51 9.99 -31.86
N ILE A 244 -21.31 9.15 -30.84
CA ILE A 244 -21.15 9.59 -29.45
C ILE A 244 -19.75 10.21 -29.25
N ASN A 245 -18.71 9.68 -29.89
CA ASN A 245 -17.39 10.31 -29.88
C ASN A 245 -17.39 11.69 -30.56
N GLU A 246 -18.27 11.92 -31.55
CA GLU A 246 -18.52 13.25 -32.10
C GLU A 246 -19.31 14.12 -31.12
N GLU A 247 -20.40 13.66 -30.50
CA GLU A 247 -21.17 14.46 -29.52
C GLU A 247 -20.37 14.80 -28.24
N ILE A 248 -19.52 13.90 -27.75
CA ILE A 248 -18.59 14.13 -26.62
C ILE A 248 -17.48 15.12 -27.03
N LYS A 249 -16.98 15.05 -28.28
CA LYS A 249 -16.05 16.07 -28.83
C LYS A 249 -16.72 17.42 -29.10
N VAL A 250 -18.04 17.46 -29.29
CA VAL A 250 -18.80 18.64 -29.76
C VAL A 250 -19.44 19.44 -28.63
N GLN A 251 -19.24 19.07 -27.36
CA GLN A 251 -19.47 19.97 -26.23
C GLN A 251 -18.17 20.37 -25.51
N PRO A 252 -17.25 21.11 -26.16
CA PRO A 252 -16.51 22.10 -25.40
C PRO A 252 -17.56 23.11 -24.93
N SER A 253 -17.88 23.10 -23.64
CA SER A 253 -18.59 24.19 -23.00
C SER A 253 -18.02 25.49 -23.59
N GLN A 254 -18.88 26.30 -24.20
CA GLN A 254 -18.55 27.61 -24.75
C GLN A 254 -18.21 28.62 -23.62
N LEU A 255 -17.43 28.20 -22.64
CA LEU A 255 -16.44 29.08 -22.04
C LEU A 255 -15.33 29.18 -23.08
N SER A 256 -15.56 30.05 -24.06
CA SER A 256 -14.46 30.76 -24.70
C SER A 256 -13.48 31.08 -23.58
N GLU A 257 -12.26 30.54 -23.67
CA GLU A 257 -11.11 31.19 -23.04
C GLU A 257 -11.13 32.60 -23.63
N ALA A 258 -11.88 33.50 -23.00
CA ALA A 258 -11.56 34.90 -23.06
C ALA A 258 -10.13 34.90 -22.58
N ALA A 259 -9.20 35.09 -23.52
CA ALA A 259 -7.85 35.45 -23.24
C ALA A 259 -7.97 36.69 -22.35
N ASP A 260 -8.01 36.47 -21.04
CA ASP A 260 -8.07 37.53 -20.06
C ASP A 260 -6.75 38.24 -20.22
N SER A 261 -6.81 39.33 -20.99
CA SER A 261 -5.70 40.16 -21.44
C SER A 261 -5.16 41.00 -20.27
N GLY A 262 -5.30 40.47 -19.05
CA GLY A 262 -5.02 41.08 -17.77
C GLY A 262 -4.56 40.09 -16.69
N SER A 263 -4.48 38.77 -16.98
CA SER A 263 -3.85 37.83 -16.05
C SER A 263 -2.37 38.15 -15.98
N ARG A 264 -1.97 38.86 -14.93
CA ARG A 264 -0.57 39.02 -14.55
C ARG A 264 0.01 37.61 -14.53
N LEU A 265 0.96 37.36 -15.42
CA LEU A 265 1.92 36.27 -15.31
C LEU A 265 2.54 36.39 -13.91
N PHE A 266 1.91 35.80 -12.90
CA PHE A 266 2.64 35.40 -11.71
C PHE A 266 3.61 34.37 -12.24
N GLU A 267 4.84 34.81 -12.48
CA GLU A 267 5.99 33.94 -12.70
C GLU A 267 5.87 32.82 -11.67
N GLU A 268 5.53 31.60 -12.11
CA GLU A 268 5.73 30.43 -11.29
C GLU A 268 7.20 30.47 -10.91
N GLN A 269 7.51 30.72 -9.65
CA GLN A 269 8.88 30.64 -9.18
C GLN A 269 9.42 29.29 -9.64
N PRO A 270 10.54 29.24 -10.37
CA PRO A 270 11.08 27.98 -10.87
C PRO A 270 11.28 27.04 -9.69
N GLN A 271 10.52 25.96 -9.69
CA GLN A 271 10.62 24.93 -8.67
C GLN A 271 12.00 24.28 -8.84
N LEU A 272 12.83 24.31 -7.80
CA LEU A 272 14.12 23.64 -7.84
C LEU A 272 13.86 22.13 -7.81
N GLU A 273 14.10 21.51 -8.96
CA GLU A 273 13.97 20.08 -9.13
C GLU A 273 15.09 19.52 -10.01
N GLU A 274 15.59 18.35 -9.66
CA GLU A 274 16.56 17.61 -10.45
C GLU A 274 16.20 16.13 -10.48
N SER A 275 16.39 15.49 -11.63
CA SER A 275 16.06 14.07 -11.82
C SER A 275 17.30 13.28 -12.27
N PHE A 276 17.45 12.08 -11.72
CA PHE A 276 18.59 11.20 -11.93
C PHE A 276 18.10 9.80 -12.29
N THR A 277 18.59 9.26 -13.40
CA THR A 277 18.42 7.84 -13.70
C THR A 277 19.59 7.08 -13.09
N ILE A 278 19.29 6.12 -12.21
CA ILE A 278 20.27 5.33 -11.48
C ILE A 278 20.18 3.85 -11.85
N HIS A 279 21.29 3.14 -11.66
CA HIS A 279 21.32 1.68 -11.74
C HIS A 279 21.64 1.09 -10.37
N LEU A 280 20.80 0.17 -9.90
CA LEU A 280 20.99 -0.56 -8.64
C LEU A 280 21.22 -2.05 -8.92
N GLY A 281 22.03 -2.70 -8.08
CA GLY A 281 22.36 -4.13 -8.22
C GLY A 281 23.76 -4.39 -8.80
N ALA A 282 24.39 -5.46 -8.32
CA ALA A 282 25.73 -5.87 -8.75
C ALA A 282 25.70 -6.81 -9.97
N GLN A 283 24.76 -7.78 -9.98
CA GLN A 283 24.61 -8.78 -11.03
C GLN A 283 23.43 -8.45 -11.95
N LEU A 284 22.22 -8.29 -11.38
CA LEU A 284 21.04 -7.83 -12.11
C LEU A 284 20.88 -6.33 -11.88
N LYS A 285 21.23 -5.51 -12.88
CA LYS A 285 21.11 -4.05 -12.77
C LYS A 285 19.69 -3.62 -13.09
N THR A 286 18.96 -3.10 -12.11
CA THR A 286 17.66 -2.48 -12.30
C THR A 286 17.82 -0.97 -12.46
N MET A 287 17.05 -0.39 -13.39
CA MET A 287 17.02 1.05 -13.62
C MET A 287 15.91 1.67 -12.79
N HIS A 288 16.22 2.74 -12.07
CA HIS A 288 15.25 3.50 -11.28
C HIS A 288 15.47 5.00 -11.48
N ASN A 289 14.47 5.81 -11.13
CA ASN A 289 14.57 7.25 -11.15
C ASN A 289 14.61 7.79 -9.72
N LEU A 290 15.50 8.74 -9.48
CA LEU A 290 15.48 9.57 -8.29
C LEU A 290 15.11 10.99 -8.71
N ARG A 291 14.31 11.67 -7.91
CA ARG A 291 14.03 13.10 -8.09
C ARG A 291 14.32 13.82 -6.79
N LEU A 292 14.98 14.96 -6.83
CA LEU A 292 15.13 15.86 -5.69
C LEU A 292 14.28 17.09 -5.96
N VAL A 293 13.39 17.45 -5.04
CA VAL A 293 12.42 18.55 -5.22
C VAL A 293 12.40 19.42 -3.98
N ARG A 294 12.43 20.75 -4.17
CA ARG A 294 12.15 21.75 -3.15
C ARG A 294 10.68 22.18 -3.24
N ALA A 295 9.86 21.83 -2.26
CA ALA A 295 8.43 22.19 -2.22
C ALA A 295 7.84 22.09 -0.81
N ASP A 296 6.60 22.56 -0.65
CA ASP A 296 5.76 22.19 0.48
C ASP A 296 5.21 20.77 0.28
N VAL A 297 5.15 19.97 1.34
CA VAL A 297 4.64 18.59 1.27
C VAL A 297 3.17 18.55 0.84
N LEU A 298 2.38 19.57 1.20
CA LEU A 298 0.96 19.62 0.87
C LEU A 298 0.70 20.12 -0.56
N ASP A 299 1.70 20.66 -1.27
CA ASP A 299 1.53 21.09 -2.66
C ASP A 299 1.21 19.93 -3.60
N PHE A 300 1.69 18.71 -3.27
CA PHE A 300 1.35 17.47 -4.00
C PHE A 300 -0.11 17.03 -3.77
N CYS A 301 -0.74 17.53 -2.70
CA CYS A 301 -2.12 17.19 -2.35
C CYS A 301 -3.11 18.20 -2.94
N LYS A 302 -2.73 19.47 -3.03
CA LYS A 302 -3.61 20.59 -3.41
C LYS A 302 -3.88 20.66 -4.90
N HIS A 303 -5.16 20.88 -5.24
CA HIS A 303 -5.56 21.28 -6.57
C HIS A 303 -5.26 22.77 -6.78
N ARG A 304 -4.57 23.13 -7.88
CA ARG A 304 -4.36 24.55 -8.21
C ARG A 304 -5.66 25.18 -8.69
N ARG A 305 -6.07 26.27 -8.04
CA ARG A 305 -7.34 26.99 -8.29
C ARG A 305 -7.38 27.76 -9.62
N HIS A 306 -6.24 27.90 -10.32
CA HIS A 306 -6.17 28.61 -11.60
C HIS A 306 -5.70 27.69 -12.72
N GLY A 307 -6.44 27.74 -13.84
CA GLY A 307 -6.32 26.87 -15.00
C GLY A 307 -5.05 27.08 -15.82
N SER A 308 -3.88 26.81 -15.24
CA SER A 308 -2.73 26.50 -16.07
C SER A 308 -2.95 25.12 -16.70
N SER A 309 -2.61 24.98 -17.99
CA SER A 309 -2.73 23.72 -18.75
C SER A 309 -2.11 22.51 -18.00
N GLY A 310 -1.10 22.76 -17.17
CA GLY A 310 -0.44 21.73 -16.35
C GLY A 310 -1.30 21.14 -15.22
N ALA A 311 -2.28 21.88 -14.67
CA ALA A 311 -3.11 21.38 -13.57
C ALA A 311 -4.09 20.29 -14.03
N LYS A 312 -4.70 20.47 -15.20
CA LYS A 312 -5.56 19.45 -15.83
C LYS A 312 -4.77 18.19 -16.18
N LEU A 313 -3.53 18.36 -16.68
CA LEU A 313 -2.66 17.23 -17.03
C LEU A 313 -2.27 16.38 -15.82
N ARG A 314 -1.90 17.01 -14.70
CA ARG A 314 -1.56 16.29 -13.45
C ARG A 314 -2.75 15.51 -12.91
N ARG A 315 -3.93 16.13 -12.90
CA ARG A 315 -5.17 15.47 -12.47
C ARG A 315 -5.51 14.26 -13.35
N LEU A 316 -5.40 14.41 -14.67
CA LEU A 316 -5.61 13.31 -15.61
C LEU A 316 -4.60 12.18 -15.36
N GLN A 317 -3.32 12.48 -15.13
CA GLN A 317 -2.31 11.47 -14.83
C GLN A 317 -2.64 10.67 -13.56
N THR A 318 -3.07 11.35 -12.51
CA THR A 318 -3.50 10.71 -11.26
C THR A 318 -4.75 9.85 -11.50
N ALA A 319 -5.78 10.38 -12.17
CA ALA A 319 -7.00 9.63 -12.49
C ALA A 319 -6.74 8.36 -13.33
N LEU A 320 -5.88 8.46 -14.35
CA LEU A 320 -5.46 7.32 -15.17
C LEU A 320 -4.71 6.25 -14.36
N SER A 321 -4.05 6.65 -13.27
CA SER A 321 -3.21 5.75 -12.48
C SER A 321 -3.97 5.06 -11.35
N LEU A 322 -5.14 5.58 -10.94
CA LEU A 322 -5.89 5.18 -9.74
C LEU A 322 -6.18 3.68 -9.62
N TYR A 323 -6.53 3.03 -10.72
CA TYR A 323 -6.76 1.58 -10.80
C TYR A 323 -5.73 0.85 -11.66
N SER A 324 -4.57 1.47 -11.86
CA SER A 324 -3.44 0.90 -12.59
C SER A 324 -2.38 0.32 -11.64
N SER A 325 -1.37 -0.33 -12.21
CA SER A 325 -0.18 -0.80 -11.49
C SER A 325 0.90 0.30 -11.30
N SER A 326 0.51 1.58 -11.24
CA SER A 326 1.44 2.71 -11.18
C SER A 326 0.99 3.80 -10.20
N LEU A 327 0.81 3.43 -8.94
CA LEU A 327 0.35 4.35 -7.91
C LEU A 327 1.45 5.30 -7.39
N CYS A 328 1.02 6.44 -6.88
CA CYS A 328 1.87 7.46 -6.27
C CYS A 328 1.63 7.57 -4.76
N GLY A 329 2.69 7.46 -3.97
CA GLY A 329 2.68 7.57 -2.51
C GLY A 329 3.40 8.82 -1.98
N LEU A 330 2.97 9.32 -0.82
CA LEU A 330 3.60 10.44 -0.10
C LEU A 330 3.79 10.08 1.36
N VAL A 331 4.98 10.29 1.90
CA VAL A 331 5.27 10.10 3.32
C VAL A 331 5.03 11.41 4.07
N LEU A 332 4.02 11.41 4.95
CA LEU A 332 3.68 12.50 5.85
C LEU A 332 4.12 12.15 7.27
N LEU A 333 5.05 12.91 7.83
CA LEU A 333 5.51 12.74 9.21
C LEU A 333 4.48 13.30 10.18
N VAL A 334 4.07 12.50 11.17
CA VAL A 334 2.99 12.81 12.11
C VAL A 334 3.33 12.44 13.55
N ASP A 335 2.55 12.95 14.50
CA ASP A 335 2.60 12.54 15.90
C ASP A 335 1.92 11.18 16.14
N ASN A 336 1.98 10.70 17.38
CA ASN A 336 1.49 9.38 17.77
C ASN A 336 -0.03 9.22 17.87
N ARG A 337 -0.82 10.27 17.65
CA ARG A 337 -2.28 10.21 17.71
C ARG A 337 -2.85 10.08 16.31
N VAL A 338 -3.70 9.08 16.09
CA VAL A 338 -4.45 8.92 14.84
C VAL A 338 -5.65 9.86 14.86
N ASN A 339 -5.49 11.09 14.34
CA ASN A 339 -6.55 12.10 14.27
C ASN A 339 -6.20 13.19 13.24
N SER A 340 -7.03 14.23 13.10
CA SER A 340 -6.84 15.32 12.14
C SER A 340 -6.89 16.73 12.78
N TYR A 341 -6.69 16.86 14.10
CA TYR A 341 -6.98 18.12 14.81
C TYR A 341 -5.79 19.08 14.97
N SER A 342 -4.55 18.62 14.76
CA SER A 342 -3.36 19.42 15.08
C SER A 342 -2.25 19.31 14.04
N GLY A 343 -1.49 20.40 13.93
CA GLY A 343 -0.29 20.51 13.07
C GLY A 343 -0.57 20.13 11.62
N ILE A 344 0.41 19.48 11.00
CA ILE A 344 0.35 19.08 9.60
C ILE A 344 -0.84 18.15 9.27
N LYS A 345 -1.34 17.37 10.24
CA LYS A 345 -2.50 16.49 10.04
C LYS A 345 -3.78 17.29 9.81
N ARG A 346 -3.93 18.41 10.52
CA ARG A 346 -5.07 19.33 10.31
C ARG A 346 -4.98 20.01 8.96
N ASP A 347 -3.80 20.49 8.62
CA ASP A 347 -3.58 21.19 7.36
C ASP A 347 -3.79 20.23 6.17
N PHE A 348 -3.32 18.98 6.28
CA PHE A 348 -3.62 17.92 5.33
C PHE A 348 -5.12 17.60 5.25
N ALA A 349 -5.81 17.45 6.39
CA ALA A 349 -7.23 17.16 6.41
C ALA A 349 -8.07 18.29 5.78
N THR A 350 -7.64 19.54 5.93
CA THR A 350 -8.25 20.68 5.22
C THR A 350 -8.10 20.53 3.71
N VAL A 351 -6.90 20.19 3.22
CA VAL A 351 -6.64 19.97 1.78
C VAL A 351 -7.45 18.79 1.25
N ALA A 352 -7.48 17.67 1.96
CA ALA A 352 -8.22 16.48 1.55
C ALA A 352 -9.74 16.70 1.51
N LYS A 353 -10.26 17.76 2.16
CA LYS A 353 -11.67 18.15 2.11
C LYS A 353 -12.01 19.11 0.98
N GLU A 354 -11.02 19.71 0.31
CA GLU A 354 -11.28 20.68 -0.78
C GLU A 354 -11.95 20.02 -2.00
N CYS A 355 -11.85 18.70 -2.15
CA CYS A 355 -12.48 17.94 -3.22
C CYS A 355 -13.19 16.70 -2.65
N THR A 356 -14.33 16.32 -3.20
CA THR A 356 -15.02 15.08 -2.83
C THR A 356 -14.22 13.86 -3.30
N ASP A 357 -14.08 12.85 -2.45
CA ASP A 357 -13.53 11.54 -2.84
C ASP A 357 -14.65 10.64 -3.36
N PHE A 358 -14.56 10.27 -4.64
CA PHE A 358 -15.57 9.50 -5.34
C PHE A 358 -15.35 7.98 -5.26
N HIS A 359 -14.18 7.54 -4.79
CA HIS A 359 -13.73 6.15 -4.89
C HIS A 359 -13.50 5.50 -3.52
N PHE A 360 -13.06 6.29 -2.53
CA PHE A 360 -12.76 5.83 -1.17
C PHE A 360 -13.68 6.49 -0.15
N GLN A 361 -13.63 6.00 1.09
CA GLN A 361 -14.28 6.63 2.23
C GLN A 361 -13.61 7.96 2.56
N CYS A 362 -14.33 8.88 3.22
CA CYS A 362 -13.73 10.14 3.62
C CYS A 362 -12.59 9.93 4.64
N LEU A 363 -11.70 10.92 4.77
CA LEU A 363 -10.51 10.80 5.63
C LEU A 363 -10.88 10.47 7.07
N GLU A 364 -11.95 11.07 7.60
CA GLU A 364 -12.44 10.80 8.96
C GLU A 364 -12.78 9.33 9.18
N GLU A 365 -13.56 8.73 8.27
CA GLU A 365 -13.97 7.33 8.33
C GLU A 365 -12.76 6.39 8.22
N GLN A 366 -11.79 6.71 7.34
CA GLN A 366 -10.54 5.96 7.25
C GLN A 366 -9.73 6.03 8.56
N LEU A 367 -9.69 7.19 9.23
CA LEU A 367 -8.97 7.34 10.50
C LEU A 367 -9.66 6.57 11.64
N GLU A 368 -11.00 6.51 11.66
CA GLU A 368 -11.76 5.68 12.60
C GLU A 368 -11.46 4.20 12.39
N GLU A 369 -11.42 3.72 11.14
CA GLU A 369 -11.04 2.34 10.81
C GLU A 369 -9.62 2.04 11.30
N VAL A 370 -8.66 2.93 11.02
CA VAL A 370 -7.26 2.78 11.48
C VAL A 370 -7.20 2.70 13.01
N GLN A 371 -7.96 3.51 13.74
CA GLN A 371 -8.00 3.43 15.21
C GLN A 371 -8.49 2.07 15.69
N GLN A 372 -9.53 1.50 15.07
CA GLN A 372 -10.01 0.16 15.42
C GLN A 372 -8.96 -0.91 15.16
N VAL A 373 -8.28 -0.84 14.01
CA VAL A 373 -7.19 -1.76 13.65
C VAL A 373 -6.03 -1.67 14.64
N VAL A 374 -5.65 -0.47 15.07
CA VAL A 374 -4.58 -0.26 16.08
C VAL A 374 -4.96 -0.90 17.41
N LEU A 375 -6.20 -0.71 17.88
CA LEU A 375 -6.70 -1.31 19.12
C LEU A 375 -6.71 -2.84 19.03
N TYR A 376 -7.21 -3.39 17.93
CA TYR A 376 -7.24 -4.83 17.69
C TYR A 376 -5.83 -5.43 17.63
N ALA A 377 -4.91 -4.82 16.87
CA ALA A 377 -3.54 -5.28 16.76
C ALA A 377 -2.81 -5.28 18.11
N ARG A 378 -3.11 -4.31 18.98
CA ARG A 378 -2.55 -4.24 20.33
C ARG A 378 -3.12 -5.29 21.27
N ALA A 379 -4.43 -5.54 21.22
CA ALA A 379 -5.06 -6.63 21.97
C ALA A 379 -4.48 -8.00 21.59
N GLN A 380 -4.20 -8.22 20.30
CA GLN A 380 -3.56 -9.45 19.80
C GLN A 380 -2.10 -9.62 20.26
N ARG A 381 -1.34 -8.52 20.39
CA ARG A 381 0.05 -8.58 20.90
C ARG A 381 0.07 -8.87 22.40
N SER A 382 -0.85 -8.28 23.17
CA SER A 382 -0.90 -8.45 24.62
C SER A 382 -1.40 -9.85 25.04
N SER A 383 -2.30 -10.47 24.27
CA SER A 383 -2.74 -11.85 24.53
C SER A 383 -1.60 -12.85 24.35
N LYS A 384 -0.81 -12.75 23.27
CA LYS A 384 0.34 -13.63 23.00
C LYS A 384 1.46 -13.52 24.03
N GLN A 385 1.59 -12.38 24.70
CA GLN A 385 2.56 -12.20 25.79
C GLN A 385 2.16 -12.93 27.07
N LYS A 386 0.86 -13.14 27.30
CA LYS A 386 0.35 -13.86 28.50
C LYS A 386 0.50 -15.39 28.40
N ASP A 387 0.61 -15.93 27.18
CA ASP A 387 0.74 -17.38 26.94
C ASP A 387 2.20 -17.90 26.94
N GLN A 388 3.20 -17.03 27.19
CA GLN A 388 4.58 -17.48 27.41
C GLN A 388 4.81 -17.81 28.89
N PRO A 389 5.30 -19.02 29.24
CA PRO A 389 5.62 -19.35 30.62
C PRO A 389 6.75 -18.45 31.12
N GLU A 390 6.51 -17.77 32.24
CA GLU A 390 7.48 -16.88 32.89
C GLU A 390 8.76 -17.65 33.25
N ILE A 391 9.84 -17.40 32.53
CA ILE A 391 11.19 -17.73 33.00
C ILE A 391 11.59 -16.60 33.95
N PRO A 392 11.84 -16.88 35.25
CA PRO A 392 12.23 -15.85 36.20
C PRO A 392 13.62 -15.34 35.82
N ARG A 393 13.69 -14.17 35.19
CA ARG A 393 14.94 -13.43 35.03
C ARG A 393 15.21 -12.67 36.32
N ASN A 394 16.24 -13.12 37.04
CA ASN A 394 16.78 -12.45 38.22
C ASN A 394 17.25 -11.03 37.90
N GLY A 395 16.83 -10.07 38.72
CA GLY A 395 17.65 -8.94 39.15
C GLY A 395 17.81 -7.77 38.19
N GLY A 396 16.91 -6.80 38.29
CA GLY A 396 17.07 -5.45 37.74
C GLY A 396 15.78 -4.67 37.91
N ASP A 397 15.75 -3.79 38.91
CA ASP A 397 14.63 -2.91 39.24
C ASP A 397 14.45 -1.87 38.10
N ASP A 398 13.91 -2.30 36.95
CA ASP A 398 13.59 -1.45 35.80
C ASP A 398 12.21 -0.81 36.02
N LYS A 399 12.10 -0.01 37.09
CA LYS A 399 10.97 0.89 37.35
C LYS A 399 11.00 2.12 36.44
N SER A 400 11.45 1.97 35.19
CA SER A 400 11.42 3.04 34.20
C SER A 400 10.83 2.53 32.88
N LYS A 401 9.69 3.14 32.50
CA LYS A 401 9.04 3.11 31.16
C LYS A 401 7.86 2.15 30.90
N ASN A 402 7.19 1.60 31.90
CA ASN A 402 5.75 1.32 31.75
C ASN A 402 4.94 2.59 32.05
N VAL A 403 5.18 3.65 31.26
CA VAL A 403 4.19 4.71 31.13
C VAL A 403 3.01 4.06 30.43
N GLU A 404 1.82 4.11 31.02
CA GLU A 404 0.56 3.68 30.42
C GLU A 404 0.40 4.35 29.04
N ARG A 405 0.90 3.69 28.00
CA ARG A 405 0.78 4.19 26.63
C ARG A 405 -0.67 3.97 26.25
N ASN A 406 -1.37 5.07 25.95
CA ASN A 406 -2.74 5.01 25.46
C ASN A 406 -2.84 3.96 24.34
N PRO A 407 -3.69 2.92 24.47
CA PRO A 407 -3.80 1.84 23.52
C PRO A 407 -4.20 2.31 22.12
N SER A 408 -4.75 3.51 21.94
CA SER A 408 -5.07 4.07 20.62
C SER A 408 -3.90 4.77 19.89
N ASN A 409 -2.80 5.09 20.58
CA ASN A 409 -1.68 5.77 19.94
C ASN A 409 -0.90 4.81 19.04
N ILE A 410 -0.10 5.31 18.10
CA ILE A 410 0.90 4.52 17.35
C ILE A 410 2.30 4.77 17.92
N LEU A 411 3.27 3.89 17.63
CA LEU A 411 4.65 4.04 18.11
C LEU A 411 5.54 4.70 17.05
N PRO A 412 6.62 5.40 17.44
CA PRO A 412 7.59 5.91 16.48
C PRO A 412 8.10 4.81 15.56
N GLY A 413 8.12 5.08 14.25
CA GLY A 413 8.45 4.12 13.19
C GLY A 413 7.30 3.23 12.72
N GLU A 414 6.17 3.16 13.44
CA GLU A 414 4.91 2.65 12.89
C GLU A 414 4.27 3.74 11.99
N PHE A 415 3.48 3.30 11.02
CA PHE A 415 2.74 4.19 10.12
C PHE A 415 1.36 3.61 9.83
N TYR A 416 0.45 4.48 9.41
CA TYR A 416 -0.84 4.09 8.85
C TYR A 416 -1.02 4.72 7.47
N ILE A 417 -2.00 4.21 6.73
CA ILE A 417 -2.24 4.57 5.34
C ILE A 417 -3.63 5.19 5.22
N SER A 418 -3.74 6.26 4.45
CA SER A 418 -5.02 6.74 3.93
C SER A 418 -4.97 6.79 2.40
N ARG A 419 -6.06 6.41 1.75
CA ARG A 419 -6.23 6.31 0.29
C ARG A 419 -7.07 7.47 -0.21
N HIS A 420 -6.70 8.02 -1.35
CA HIS A 420 -7.33 9.22 -1.91
C HIS A 420 -7.38 9.15 -3.43
N SER A 421 -8.53 9.47 -4.01
CA SER A 421 -8.66 9.75 -5.46
C SER A 421 -8.74 11.25 -5.75
N ASN A 422 -8.96 12.05 -4.70
CA ASN A 422 -9.30 13.46 -4.77
C ASN A 422 -8.11 14.41 -4.50
N LEU A 423 -6.89 13.88 -4.49
CA LEU A 423 -5.65 14.64 -4.35
C LEU A 423 -4.98 14.84 -5.72
N SER A 424 -4.15 15.87 -5.83
CA SER A 424 -3.60 16.31 -7.12
C SER A 424 -2.62 15.32 -7.77
N GLU A 425 -1.63 14.83 -7.03
CA GLU A 425 -0.51 14.04 -7.59
C GLU A 425 -0.28 12.69 -6.88
N VAL A 426 -1.07 12.38 -5.84
CA VAL A 426 -0.82 11.27 -4.92
C VAL A 426 -2.09 10.50 -4.63
N HIS A 427 -1.96 9.17 -4.49
CA HIS A 427 -3.07 8.26 -4.22
C HIS A 427 -3.04 7.75 -2.78
N VAL A 428 -1.83 7.63 -2.22
CA VAL A 428 -1.58 6.98 -0.94
C VAL A 428 -0.77 7.89 -0.04
N ILE A 429 -1.29 8.20 1.14
CA ILE A 429 -0.54 8.93 2.17
C ILE A 429 -0.09 7.96 3.25
N PHE A 430 1.22 7.85 3.44
CA PHE A 430 1.84 7.13 4.53
C PHE A 430 2.06 8.08 5.70
N HIS A 431 1.23 7.98 6.72
CA HIS A 431 1.33 8.77 7.94
C HIS A 431 2.34 8.11 8.89
N LEU A 432 3.61 8.50 8.76
CA LEU A 432 4.72 7.94 9.53
C LEU A 432 4.82 8.62 10.90
N CYS A 433 4.63 7.84 11.97
CA CYS A 433 4.81 8.33 13.33
C CYS A 433 6.29 8.61 13.59
N VAL A 434 6.59 9.85 13.93
CA VAL A 434 7.92 10.27 14.38
C VAL A 434 7.83 10.89 15.77
N ASP A 435 8.93 10.87 16.49
CA ASP A 435 9.10 11.61 17.74
C ASP A 435 10.14 12.73 17.56
N ASP A 436 10.33 13.52 18.60
CA ASP A 436 11.29 14.64 18.57
C ASP A 436 12.76 14.16 18.49
N ASN A 437 13.04 12.86 18.65
CA ASN A 437 14.40 12.35 18.49
C ASN A 437 14.91 12.54 17.06
N VAL A 438 14.00 12.60 16.07
CA VAL A 438 14.35 12.89 14.67
C VAL A 438 15.01 14.27 14.52
N ARG A 439 14.77 15.21 15.44
CA ARG A 439 15.43 16.53 15.47
C ARG A 439 16.84 16.49 16.06
N SER A 440 17.19 15.43 16.81
CA SER A 440 18.51 15.27 17.45
C SER A 440 19.66 15.09 16.43
N GLY A 441 20.86 15.65 16.66
CA GLY A 441 21.97 15.59 15.69
C GLY A 441 22.58 14.19 15.42
N ASN A 442 22.10 13.13 16.10
CA ASN A 442 22.73 11.80 16.14
C ASN A 442 21.80 10.68 15.65
N ILE A 443 20.98 10.95 14.64
CA ILE A 443 20.18 9.92 13.98
C ILE A 443 21.07 8.84 13.32
N THR A 444 20.64 7.58 13.39
CA THR A 444 21.35 6.42 12.82
C THR A 444 20.44 5.60 11.92
N ALA A 445 20.99 4.63 11.19
CA ALA A 445 20.19 3.75 10.33
C ALA A 445 19.18 2.86 11.10
N ARG A 446 19.30 2.76 12.43
CA ARG A 446 18.37 2.03 13.30
C ARG A 446 17.28 2.93 13.90
N ASP A 447 17.29 4.22 13.57
CA ASP A 447 16.27 5.14 14.04
C ASP A 447 14.87 4.68 13.59
N PRO A 448 13.85 4.76 14.46
CA PRO A 448 12.51 4.30 14.12
C PRO A 448 11.95 4.93 12.84
N ALA A 449 12.23 6.21 12.56
CA ALA A 449 11.76 6.87 11.34
C ALA A 449 12.40 6.25 10.09
N ILE A 450 13.70 5.94 10.12
CA ILE A 450 14.42 5.26 9.02
C ILE A 450 13.88 3.84 8.80
N MET A 451 13.63 3.10 9.89
CA MET A 451 13.04 1.76 9.81
C MET A 451 11.59 1.80 9.30
N GLY A 452 10.84 2.85 9.66
CA GLY A 452 9.52 3.13 9.12
C GLY A 452 9.56 3.37 7.61
N LEU A 453 10.51 4.18 7.12
CA LEU A 453 10.74 4.37 5.68
C LEU A 453 11.07 3.06 4.96
N ARG A 454 11.90 2.19 5.55
CA ARG A 454 12.13 0.85 4.99
C ARG A 454 10.84 0.06 4.83
N ASN A 455 9.98 0.07 5.85
CA ASN A 455 8.71 -0.65 5.81
C ASN A 455 7.71 -0.02 4.82
N ILE A 456 7.70 1.30 4.68
CA ILE A 456 6.90 2.01 3.66
C ILE A 456 7.36 1.60 2.27
N LEU A 457 8.66 1.63 1.97
CA LEU A 457 9.19 1.19 0.67
C LEU A 457 8.82 -0.27 0.38
N LYS A 458 8.83 -1.13 1.41
CA LYS A 458 8.38 -2.52 1.28
C LYS A 458 6.91 -2.59 0.87
N VAL A 459 6.04 -1.81 1.51
CA VAL A 459 4.62 -1.74 1.15
C VAL A 459 4.45 -1.21 -0.27
N CYS A 460 5.23 -0.20 -0.67
CA CYS A 460 5.24 0.25 -2.07
C CYS A 460 5.61 -0.88 -3.02
N CYS A 461 6.52 -1.78 -2.62
CA CYS A 461 6.92 -2.92 -3.42
C CYS A 461 5.84 -3.96 -3.63
N THR A 462 4.99 -4.18 -2.64
CA THR A 462 3.97 -5.24 -2.71
C THR A 462 2.60 -4.76 -3.20
N HIS A 463 2.43 -3.47 -3.47
CA HIS A 463 1.14 -2.86 -3.85
C HIS A 463 1.27 -1.88 -5.04
N ASP A 464 2.22 -2.11 -5.94
CA ASP A 464 2.36 -1.37 -7.20
C ASP A 464 2.42 0.16 -7.07
N ILE A 465 2.99 0.64 -5.96
CA ILE A 465 3.30 2.06 -5.78
C ILE A 465 4.68 2.30 -6.40
N THR A 466 4.66 2.76 -7.65
CA THR A 466 5.86 2.95 -8.48
C THR A 466 6.57 4.27 -8.17
N THR A 467 5.85 5.27 -7.66
CA THR A 467 6.41 6.58 -7.26
C THR A 467 6.16 6.84 -5.78
N VAL A 468 7.20 7.21 -5.03
CA VAL A 468 7.06 7.55 -3.60
C VAL A 468 7.84 8.80 -3.24
N THR A 469 7.18 9.76 -2.60
CA THR A 469 7.78 10.99 -2.11
C THR A 469 8.16 10.86 -0.63
N VAL A 470 9.45 11.06 -0.33
CA VAL A 470 10.06 10.89 0.99
C VAL A 470 10.65 12.22 1.47
N PRO A 471 10.28 12.73 2.66
CA PRO A 471 10.94 13.88 3.29
C PRO A 471 12.41 13.58 3.58
N LEU A 472 13.33 14.13 2.79
CA LEU A 472 14.76 13.80 2.82
C LEU A 472 15.40 14.09 4.18
N LEU A 473 14.98 15.17 4.82
CA LEU A 473 15.52 15.60 6.11
C LEU A 473 14.72 15.07 7.31
N LEU A 474 13.71 14.24 7.06
CA LEU A 474 12.76 13.75 8.04
C LEU A 474 12.06 14.88 8.83
N VAL A 475 11.84 16.00 8.16
CA VAL A 475 11.09 17.17 8.64
C VAL A 475 10.38 17.84 7.47
N HIS A 476 9.28 18.54 7.75
CA HIS A 476 8.53 19.30 6.74
C HIS A 476 8.93 20.76 6.66
N ASP A 477 9.42 21.32 7.77
CA ASP A 477 9.85 22.72 7.87
C ASP A 477 11.24 22.83 8.52
N MET A 478 12.01 23.83 8.10
CA MET A 478 13.29 24.15 8.70
C MET A 478 13.10 24.92 10.02
N SER A 479 13.89 24.57 11.03
CA SER A 479 14.02 25.35 12.28
C SER A 479 15.44 25.89 12.43
N GLU A 480 15.63 26.89 13.29
CA GLU A 480 16.92 27.58 13.49
C GLU A 480 18.06 26.63 13.90
N GLU A 481 17.74 25.53 14.59
CA GLU A 481 18.70 24.52 15.04
C GLU A 481 19.29 23.66 13.89
N MET A 482 18.69 23.70 12.71
CA MET A 482 19.04 22.86 11.57
C MET A 482 20.14 23.50 10.72
N THR A 483 21.38 23.32 11.16
CA THR A 483 22.58 23.82 10.46
C THR A 483 22.88 23.06 9.16
N ILE A 484 23.72 23.63 8.28
CA ILE A 484 24.16 22.95 7.04
C ILE A 484 24.72 21.53 7.30
N PRO A 485 25.65 21.32 8.27
CA PRO A 485 26.14 19.97 8.57
C PRO A 485 25.05 19.00 9.04
N TRP A 486 24.05 19.51 9.77
CA TRP A 486 22.89 18.73 10.22
C TRP A 486 22.08 18.20 9.04
N CYS A 487 21.88 19.03 8.01
CA CYS A 487 21.14 18.67 6.80
C CYS A 487 21.94 17.67 5.94
N LEU A 488 23.23 17.94 5.70
CA LEU A 488 24.08 17.07 4.88
C LEU A 488 24.21 15.66 5.48
N LYS A 489 24.47 15.55 6.80
CA LYS A 489 24.61 14.26 7.49
C LYS A 489 23.33 13.43 7.42
N ARG A 490 22.16 14.07 7.52
CA ARG A 490 20.84 13.42 7.41
C ARG A 490 20.53 12.98 5.99
N ALA A 491 20.72 13.86 5.02
CA ALA A 491 20.50 13.53 3.63
C ALA A 491 21.40 12.36 3.21
N GLU A 492 22.67 12.36 3.61
CA GLU A 492 23.59 11.24 3.38
C GLU A 492 23.05 9.93 3.96
N LEU A 493 22.60 9.96 5.21
CA LEU A 493 22.04 8.79 5.90
C LEU A 493 20.80 8.28 5.17
N VAL A 494 19.84 9.15 4.87
CA VAL A 494 18.58 8.78 4.21
C VAL A 494 18.84 8.25 2.80
N PHE A 495 19.69 8.92 2.00
CA PHE A 495 20.11 8.44 0.69
C PHE A 495 20.73 7.04 0.75
N LYS A 496 21.69 6.82 1.68
CA LYS A 496 22.34 5.50 1.84
C LYS A 496 21.35 4.42 2.30
N CYS A 497 20.45 4.75 3.22
CA CYS A 497 19.44 3.81 3.72
C CYS A 497 18.45 3.44 2.61
N VAL A 498 17.88 4.43 1.93
CA VAL A 498 16.95 4.21 0.81
C VAL A 498 17.62 3.43 -0.32
N LYS A 499 18.88 3.72 -0.67
CA LYS A 499 19.66 2.92 -1.61
C LYS A 499 19.73 1.44 -1.18
N GLY A 500 20.05 1.19 0.09
CA GLY A 500 20.09 -0.16 0.65
C GLY A 500 18.73 -0.87 0.61
N PHE A 501 17.66 -0.16 0.94
CA PHE A 501 16.29 -0.70 0.92
C PHE A 501 15.82 -1.02 -0.49
N MET A 502 16.07 -0.15 -1.47
CA MET A 502 15.76 -0.43 -2.87
C MET A 502 16.54 -1.65 -3.39
N MET A 503 17.80 -1.80 -3.01
CA MET A 503 18.60 -2.99 -3.37
C MET A 503 18.06 -4.28 -2.72
N GLU A 504 17.61 -4.20 -1.47
CA GLU A 504 16.98 -5.33 -0.78
C GLU A 504 15.70 -5.78 -1.52
N MET A 505 14.88 -4.82 -1.93
CA MET A 505 13.56 -5.06 -2.53
C MET A 505 13.61 -5.42 -4.01
N ALA A 506 14.71 -5.14 -4.72
CA ALA A 506 14.88 -5.50 -6.13
C ALA A 506 14.68 -7.01 -6.39
N SER A 507 14.87 -7.85 -5.37
CA SER A 507 14.63 -9.30 -5.45
C SER A 507 13.15 -9.70 -5.45
N TRP A 508 12.24 -8.82 -5.02
CA TRP A 508 10.82 -9.15 -4.84
C TRP A 508 9.94 -8.68 -6.00
N ASP A 509 10.44 -7.73 -6.80
CA ASP A 509 9.61 -6.88 -7.64
C ASP A 509 9.84 -7.09 -9.15
N GLY A 510 10.50 -8.19 -9.54
CA GLY A 510 10.68 -8.56 -10.95
C GLY A 510 11.44 -7.55 -11.82
N GLY A 511 12.06 -6.50 -11.23
CA GLY A 511 12.79 -5.45 -11.96
C GLY A 511 11.95 -4.25 -12.41
N ILE A 512 10.76 -4.03 -11.82
CA ILE A 512 9.94 -2.84 -12.12
C ILE A 512 10.71 -1.56 -11.77
N SER A 513 10.73 -0.61 -12.72
CA SER A 513 11.33 0.71 -12.51
C SER A 513 10.48 1.53 -11.54
N ARG A 514 11.14 2.23 -10.63
CA ARG A 514 10.51 3.02 -9.57
C ARG A 514 11.10 4.41 -9.50
N THR A 515 10.29 5.35 -9.06
CA THR A 515 10.69 6.72 -8.82
C THR A 515 10.67 7.01 -7.32
N VAL A 516 11.83 7.30 -6.74
CA VAL A 516 11.90 7.84 -5.36
C VAL A 516 12.14 9.33 -5.44
N GLN A 517 11.16 10.10 -4.99
CA GLN A 517 11.23 11.55 -4.93
C GLN A 517 11.64 11.99 -3.53
N PHE A 518 12.80 12.58 -3.39
CA PHE A 518 13.28 13.20 -2.18
C PHE A 518 12.78 14.64 -2.09
N LEU A 519 11.98 14.92 -1.08
CA LEU A 519 11.42 16.25 -0.81
C LEU A 519 12.29 16.97 0.22
N VAL A 520 12.69 18.20 -0.08
CA VAL A 520 13.30 19.12 0.89
C VAL A 520 12.37 20.31 1.15
N PRO A 521 12.32 20.84 2.38
CA PRO A 521 11.45 21.96 2.73
C PRO A 521 11.66 23.17 1.81
N LYS A 522 10.57 23.86 1.46
CA LYS A 522 10.60 25.08 0.63
C LYS A 522 11.51 26.19 1.17
N SER A 523 11.74 26.22 2.48
CA SER A 523 12.55 27.22 3.17
C SER A 523 14.07 27.00 3.05
N ILE A 524 14.52 25.92 2.42
CA ILE A 524 15.95 25.68 2.17
C ILE A 524 16.52 26.63 1.12
N SER A 525 17.75 27.08 1.34
CA SER A 525 18.50 27.90 0.38
C SER A 525 18.86 27.11 -0.89
N GLU A 526 19.00 27.81 -2.01
CA GLU A 526 19.36 27.18 -3.29
C GLU A 526 20.74 26.53 -3.23
N GLU A 527 21.69 27.16 -2.55
CA GLU A 527 23.03 26.61 -2.33
C GLU A 527 22.97 25.26 -1.61
N MET A 528 22.17 25.16 -0.54
CA MET A 528 21.99 23.91 0.18
C MET A 528 21.31 22.85 -0.70
N PHE A 529 20.32 23.23 -1.51
CA PHE A 529 19.69 22.33 -2.48
C PHE A 529 20.73 21.73 -3.44
N TYR A 530 21.60 22.55 -4.03
CA TYR A 530 22.65 22.06 -4.93
C TYR A 530 23.70 21.21 -4.20
N GLN A 531 24.04 21.51 -2.95
CA GLN A 531 24.89 20.63 -2.14
C GLN A 531 24.26 19.25 -1.95
N LEU A 532 22.96 19.18 -1.64
CA LEU A 532 22.22 17.93 -1.51
C LEU A 532 22.14 17.18 -2.85
N SER A 533 21.89 17.88 -3.94
CA SER A 533 21.86 17.31 -5.28
C SER A 533 23.20 16.65 -5.65
N ASN A 534 24.31 17.34 -5.40
CA ASN A 534 25.66 16.84 -5.69
C ASN A 534 26.03 15.56 -4.91
N MET A 535 25.32 15.23 -3.84
CA MET A 535 25.50 13.97 -3.11
C MET A 535 24.90 12.77 -3.86
N LEU A 536 23.85 12.97 -4.66
CA LEU A 536 23.15 11.89 -5.36
C LEU A 536 24.09 11.13 -6.31
N PRO A 537 24.87 11.77 -7.20
CA PRO A 537 25.84 11.06 -8.04
C PRO A 537 26.99 10.39 -7.28
N GLN A 538 27.30 10.85 -6.06
CA GLN A 538 28.35 10.26 -5.23
C GLN A 538 27.87 8.99 -4.52
N ILE A 539 26.60 8.96 -4.11
CA ILE A 539 26.00 7.85 -3.37
C ILE A 539 25.40 6.82 -4.33
N PHE A 540 24.74 7.27 -5.40
CA PHE A 540 24.10 6.43 -6.40
C PHE A 540 24.93 6.38 -7.68
N ARG A 541 24.97 5.20 -8.32
CA ARG A 541 25.59 5.08 -9.65
C ARG A 541 24.62 5.63 -10.69
N VAL A 542 24.82 6.87 -11.09
CA VAL A 542 24.02 7.56 -12.12
C VAL A 542 24.46 7.12 -13.52
N SER A 543 23.51 7.04 -14.43
CA SER A 543 23.76 6.81 -15.86
C SER A 543 24.41 8.04 -16.49
N SER A 544 25.61 7.91 -17.04
CA SER A 544 26.20 8.97 -17.86
C SER A 544 25.51 8.98 -19.23
N THR A 545 24.93 10.10 -19.66
CA THR A 545 24.51 10.29 -21.04
C THR A 545 25.73 10.20 -21.95
N LEU A 546 25.69 9.32 -22.95
CA LEU A 546 26.76 9.16 -23.93
C LEU A 546 26.73 10.38 -24.85
N THR A 547 27.62 11.33 -24.65
CA THR A 547 27.77 12.49 -25.53
C THR A 547 28.35 12.00 -26.86
N LEU A 548 27.49 11.69 -27.82
CA LEU A 548 27.90 11.41 -29.20
C LEU A 548 28.39 12.71 -29.83
N THR A 549 29.64 13.08 -29.58
CA THR A 549 30.30 14.12 -30.38
C THR A 549 30.48 13.56 -31.79
N SER A 550 29.63 14.01 -32.72
CA SER A 550 29.85 13.86 -34.16
C SER A 550 31.26 14.37 -34.46
N LYS A 551 32.18 13.49 -34.83
CA LYS A 551 33.46 13.90 -35.40
C LYS A 551 33.17 14.51 -36.77
N HIS A 552 33.48 15.80 -36.90
CA HIS A 552 33.55 16.50 -38.18
C HIS A 552 34.61 15.90 -39.09
#